data_AF-A0A1F8X0F4-F1
#
_entry.id   AF-A0A1F8X0F4-F1
#
_cell.length_a   1.000
_cell.length_b   1.000
_cell.length_c   1.000
_cell.angle_alpha   90.00
_cell.angle_beta   90.00
_cell.angle_gamma   90.00
#
_symmetry.space_group_name_H-M   'P 1'
#
loop_
_entity.id
_entity.type
_entity.pdbx_description
1 polymer ?
#
loop_
_entity_poly.entity_id
_entity_poly.type
_entity_poly.pdbx_seq_one_letter_code
_entity_poly.pdbx_strand_id
1 'polypeptide(L)'
;MTIDPEFFYERLKHSGMEIRDILWPLAGLNPRERAVFTEYHYWNTHMKVIAESHRISLGRTYAILYRAEEKVASARSQKEEEEAQGF
;
A
#
# COMPACT_ATOMS: atom_id res chain seq x y z
N MET A 1 -10.88 7.38 17.61
CA MET A 1 -9.75 8.32 17.41
C MET A 1 -9.90 8.92 16.03
N THR A 2 -10.14 10.23 15.94
CA THR A 2 -10.07 10.98 14.69
C THR A 2 -8.61 11.37 14.47
N ILE A 3 -7.97 10.80 13.45
CA ILE A 3 -6.61 11.18 13.07
C ILE A 3 -6.72 12.56 12.41
N ASP A 4 -5.97 13.52 12.95
CA ASP A 4 -5.82 14.85 12.37
C ASP A 4 -4.96 14.74 11.09
N PRO A 5 -5.51 15.08 9.91
CA PRO A 5 -4.79 14.98 8.64
C PRO A 5 -3.50 15.82 8.63
N GLU A 6 -3.55 17.05 9.14
CA GLU A 6 -2.40 17.95 9.19
C GLU A 6 -1.26 17.33 10.01
N PHE A 7 -1.57 16.75 11.16
CA PHE A 7 -0.59 16.10 12.02
C PHE A 7 0.02 14.84 11.38
N PHE A 8 -0.78 14.07 10.63
CA PHE A 8 -0.30 12.91 9.89
C PHE A 8 0.68 13.31 8.79
N TYR A 9 0.35 14.35 8.03
CA TYR A 9 1.21 14.84 6.95
C TYR A 9 2.49 15.52 7.45
N GLU A 10 2.44 16.27 8.56
CA GLU A 10 3.65 16.84 9.18
C GLU A 10 4.63 15.76 9.65
N ARG A 11 4.15 14.67 10.26
CA ARG A 11 5.02 13.55 10.65
C ARG A 11 5.66 12.86 9.45
N LEU A 12 4.97 12.79 8.32
CA LEU A 12 5.52 12.24 7.09
C LEU A 12 6.63 13.13 6.51
N LYS A 13 6.43 14.45 6.52
CA LYS A 13 7.36 15.45 5.95
C LYS A 13 8.77 15.40 6.55
N HIS A 14 8.91 15.00 7.81
CA HIS A 14 10.21 14.91 8.51
C HIS A 14 10.84 13.51 8.51
N SER A 15 10.18 12.51 7.93
CA SER A 15 10.63 11.12 7.96
C SER A 15 11.67 10.77 6.88
N GLY A 16 11.94 11.67 5.94
CA GLY A 16 12.76 11.41 4.76
C GLY A 16 12.08 10.52 3.71
N MET A 17 10.87 10.03 3.97
CA MET A 17 9.99 9.44 2.96
C MET A 17 9.06 10.52 2.41
N GLU A 18 9.04 10.70 1.08
CA GLU A 18 8.03 11.56 0.49
C GLU A 18 6.66 10.86 0.55
N ILE A 19 5.59 11.63 0.71
CA ILE A 19 4.20 11.13 0.58
C ILE A 19 4.04 10.38 -0.76
N ARG A 20 4.77 10.81 -1.78
CA ARG A 20 4.90 10.11 -3.06
C ARG A 20 5.36 8.68 -2.87
N ASP A 21 6.38 8.39 -2.08
CA ASP A 21 6.92 7.03 -1.93
C ASP A 21 5.98 6.08 -1.17
N ILE A 22 5.03 6.64 -0.41
CA ILE A 22 3.96 5.89 0.29
C ILE A 22 2.75 5.67 -0.62
N LEU A 23 2.35 6.68 -1.39
CA LEU A 23 1.14 6.62 -2.23
C LEU A 23 1.39 6.07 -3.63
N TRP A 24 2.60 6.25 -4.18
CA TRP A 24 3.00 5.80 -5.51
C TRP A 24 2.86 4.28 -5.71
N PRO A 25 3.25 3.42 -4.76
CA PRO A 25 3.00 1.97 -4.84
C PRO A 25 1.53 1.62 -5.06
N LEU A 26 0.60 2.46 -4.60
CA LEU A 26 -0.83 2.19 -4.63
C LEU A 26 -1.51 2.61 -5.94
N ALA A 27 -0.84 3.38 -6.79
CA ALA A 27 -1.43 3.97 -8.01
C ALA A 27 -1.82 2.89 -9.03
N GLY A 28 -1.00 1.84 -9.18
CA GLY A 28 -1.24 0.71 -10.08
C GLY A 28 -2.22 -0.34 -9.54
N LEU A 29 -2.67 -0.20 -8.30
CA LEU A 29 -3.58 -1.14 -7.66
C LEU A 29 -5.04 -0.78 -7.96
N ASN A 30 -5.86 -1.79 -8.25
CA ASN A 30 -7.30 -1.61 -8.30
C ASN A 30 -7.85 -1.32 -6.88
N PRO A 31 -9.10 -0.82 -6.74
CA PRO A 31 -9.62 -0.42 -5.43
C PRO A 31 -9.58 -1.51 -4.36
N ARG A 32 -9.77 -2.78 -4.74
CA ARG A 32 -9.80 -3.91 -3.81
C ARG A 32 -8.40 -4.37 -3.40
N GLU A 33 -7.47 -4.40 -4.34
CA GLU A 33 -6.03 -4.62 -4.06
C GLU A 33 -5.51 -3.53 -3.11
N ARG A 34 -5.82 -2.26 -3.40
CA ARG A 34 -5.39 -1.13 -2.60
C ARG A 34 -5.91 -1.18 -1.17
N ALA A 35 -7.18 -1.51 -0.99
CA ALA A 35 -7.79 -1.61 0.34
C ALA A 35 -7.12 -2.71 1.17
N VAL A 36 -7.03 -3.94 0.64
CA VAL A 36 -6.38 -5.07 1.32
C VAL A 36 -4.91 -4.78 1.63
N PHE A 37 -4.17 -4.21 0.68
CA PHE A 37 -2.78 -3.83 0.87
C PHE A 37 -2.61 -2.79 1.98
N THR A 38 -3.43 -1.74 1.96
CA THR A 38 -3.37 -0.65 2.96
C THR A 38 -3.74 -1.15 4.35
N GLU A 39 -4.83 -1.91 4.47
CA GLU A 39 -5.29 -2.47 5.75
C GLU A 39 -4.21 -3.37 6.37
N TYR A 40 -3.56 -4.20 5.56
CA TYR A 40 -2.52 -5.12 6.02
C TYR A 40 -1.21 -4.40 6.35
N HIS A 41 -0.62 -3.67 5.40
CA HIS A 41 0.73 -3.10 5.55
C HIS A 41 0.76 -1.80 6.33
N TYR A 42 -0.24 -0.92 6.15
CA TYR A 42 -0.19 0.43 6.71
C TYR A 42 -0.98 0.53 8.02
N TRP A 43 -2.09 -0.19 8.13
CA TRP A 43 -2.87 -0.23 9.37
C TRP A 43 -2.52 -1.41 10.28
N ASN A 44 -1.65 -2.32 9.82
CA ASN A 44 -1.24 -3.51 10.56
C ASN A 44 -2.45 -4.36 11.02
N THR A 45 -3.47 -4.46 10.16
CA THR A 45 -4.71 -5.16 10.46
C THR A 45 -4.54 -6.65 10.23
N HIS A 46 -5.00 -7.46 11.18
CA HIS A 46 -4.91 -8.91 11.05
C HIS A 46 -5.76 -9.43 9.87
N MET A 47 -5.20 -10.32 9.06
CA MET A 47 -5.82 -10.78 7.80
C MET A 47 -7.25 -11.35 7.95
N LYS A 48 -7.55 -12.01 9.07
CA LYS A 48 -8.92 -12.46 9.37
C LYS A 48 -9.93 -11.32 9.45
N VAL A 49 -9.56 -10.20 10.07
CA VAL A 49 -10.42 -9.01 10.20
C VAL A 49 -10.64 -8.37 8.83
N ILE A 50 -9.61 -8.34 7.98
CA ILE A 50 -9.71 -7.87 6.59
C ILE A 50 -10.66 -8.77 5.79
N ALA A 51 -10.53 -10.09 5.90
CA ALA A 51 -11.41 -11.03 5.20
C ALA A 51 -12.89 -10.83 5.60
N GLU A 52 -13.13 -10.65 6.91
CA GLU A 52 -14.45 -10.36 7.46
C GLU A 52 -15.01 -9.01 6.97
N SER A 53 -14.20 -7.93 7.00
CA SER A 53 -14.62 -6.59 6.57
C SER A 53 -14.98 -6.55 5.09
N HIS A 54 -14.23 -7.26 4.24
CA HIS A 54 -14.46 -7.36 2.79
C HIS A 54 -15.50 -8.40 2.40
N ARG A 55 -16.02 -9.19 3.37
CA ARG A 55 -16.96 -10.30 3.16
C ARG A 55 -16.48 -11.30 2.11
N ILE A 56 -15.21 -11.68 2.19
CA ILE A 56 -14.58 -12.66 1.30
C ILE A 56 -13.82 -13.71 2.12
N SER A 57 -13.49 -14.85 1.51
CA SER A 57 -12.74 -15.88 2.20
C SER A 57 -11.32 -15.43 2.54
N LEU A 58 -10.76 -16.01 3.61
CA LEU A 58 -9.39 -15.74 4.02
C LEU A 58 -8.40 -16.02 2.88
N GLY A 59 -8.54 -17.16 2.18
CA GLY A 59 -7.69 -17.51 1.04
C GLY A 59 -7.80 -16.52 -0.12
N ARG A 60 -9.01 -16.00 -0.41
CA ARG A 60 -9.18 -14.97 -1.44
C ARG A 60 -8.55 -13.65 -1.05
N THR A 61 -8.56 -13.32 0.25
CA THR A 61 -7.92 -12.10 0.78
C THR A 61 -6.41 -12.19 0.61
N TYR A 62 -5.78 -13.32 0.96
CA TYR A 62 -4.36 -13.57 0.69
C TYR A 62 -4.03 -13.48 -0.81
N ALA A 63 -4.85 -14.08 -1.68
CA ALA A 63 -4.64 -14.01 -3.13
C ALA A 63 -4.77 -12.58 -3.71
N ILE A 64 -5.51 -11.69 -3.04
CA ILE A 64 -5.58 -10.27 -3.41
C ILE A 64 -4.34 -9.55 -2.90
N LEU A 65 -3.93 -9.79 -1.64
CA LEU A 65 -2.73 -9.19 -1.06
C LEU A 65 -1.49 -9.55 -1.91
N TYR A 66 -1.29 -10.83 -2.21
CA TYR A 66 -0.14 -11.30 -2.98
C TYR A 66 -0.04 -10.64 -4.35
N ARG A 67 -1.16 -10.52 -5.08
CA ARG A 67 -1.19 -9.81 -6.37
C ARG A 67 -0.89 -8.32 -6.23
N ALA A 68 -1.35 -7.68 -5.14
CA ALA A 68 -1.03 -6.29 -4.88
C ALA A 68 0.46 -6.11 -4.57
N GLU A 69 1.06 -7.00 -3.79
CA GLU A 69 2.48 -7.00 -3.47
C GLU A 69 3.35 -7.21 -4.71
N GLU A 70 2.98 -8.14 -5.60
CA GLU A 70 3.68 -8.34 -6.87
C GLU A 70 3.69 -7.05 -7.72
N LYS A 71 2.53 -6.40 -7.89
CA LYS A 71 2.43 -5.14 -8.65
C LYS A 71 3.28 -4.02 -8.04
N VAL A 72 3.26 -3.90 -6.71
CA VAL A 72 4.06 -2.92 -5.99
C VAL A 72 5.56 -3.19 -6.18
N ALA A 73 5.98 -4.45 -6.06
CA ALA A 73 7.37 -4.83 -6.27
C ALA A 73 7.83 -4.57 -7.71
N SER A 74 7.02 -4.93 -8.70
CA SER A 74 7.32 -4.66 -10.11
C SER A 74 7.42 -3.16 -10.42
N ALA A 75 6.50 -2.34 -9.88
CA ALA A 75 6.54 -0.89 -10.08
C ALA A 75 7.77 -0.24 -9.45
N ARG A 76 8.26 -0.77 -8.33
CA ARG A 76 9.52 -0.31 -7.71
C ARG A 76 10.73 -0.67 -8.56
N SER A 77 10.81 -1.90 -9.06
CA SER A 77 11.89 -2.35 -9.94
C SER A 77 11.98 -1.50 -11.21
N GLN A 78 10.84 -1.20 -11.85
CA GLN A 78 10.81 -0.35 -13.05
C GLN A 78 11.30 1.07 -12.76
N LYS A 79 10.91 1.64 -11.62
CA LYS A 79 11.35 2.99 -11.22
C LYS A 79 12.86 3.02 -10.91
N GLU A 80 13.38 2.00 -10.24
CA GLU A 80 14.82 1.87 -9.99
C GLU A 80 15.62 1.73 -11.29
N GLU A 81 15.09 1.00 -12.28
CA GLU A 81 15.68 0.91 -13.62
C GLU A 81 15.66 2.24 -14.38
N GLU A 82 14.55 3.00 -14.32
CA GLU A 82 14.43 4.33 -14.91
C GLU A 82 15.40 5.34 -14.28
N GLU A 83 15.50 5.35 -12.94
CA GLU A 83 16.43 6.22 -12.19
C GLU A 83 17.90 5.85 -12.44
N ALA A 84 18.23 4.56 -12.59
CA ALA A 84 19.57 4.09 -12.91
C ALA A 84 20.01 4.40 -14.35
N GLN A 85 19.04 4.55 -15.27
CA GLN A 85 19.29 4.86 -16.68
C GLN A 85 19.39 6.36 -16.98
N GLY A 86 19.16 7.23 -15.98
CA GLY A 86 19.47 8.66 -16.05
C GLY A 86 18.54 9.48 -16.97
N PHE A 87 17.26 9.14 -17.01
CA PHE A 87 16.22 9.96 -17.64
C PHE A 87 15.68 11.04 -16.70
#